data_AF-A0A1G0B3R3-F1
#
_entry.id   AF-A0A1G0B3R3-F1
#
_cell.length_a   1.000
_cell.length_b   1.000
_cell.length_c   1.000
_cell.angle_alpha   90.00
_cell.angle_beta   90.00
_cell.angle_gamma   90.00
#
_symmetry.space_group_name_H-M   'P 1'
#
loop_
_entity.id
_entity.type
_entity.pdbx_description
1 polymer ?
#
loop_
_entity_poly.entity_id
_entity_poly.type
_entity_poly.pdbx_seq_one_letter_code
_entity_poly.pdbx_strand_id
1 'polypeptide(L)'
;MIKFANKLRDELTEKENINFSVGDIRNIKFEDNKFDIVYTTRVIINLPTWEDQIQAMDECFRVVKPGGKVIFSEAFYEPLILLNAMRLIKQLPPLVEHDFNRYIKKEKIEKYLTNKGLSFECDEFSSIYYLGSRFLRELVTNPSDYKGYSNPINEIFYEIEKKYSGGGFGIQQAYIIKK
;
A
#
# COMPACT_ATOMS: atom_id res chain seq x y z
N MET A 1 3.16 -9.58 -16.75
CA MET A 1 3.72 -9.67 -15.38
C MET A 1 4.21 -11.09 -15.06
N ILE A 2 3.33 -12.10 -14.97
CA ILE A 2 3.69 -13.48 -14.54
C ILE A 2 4.79 -14.13 -15.39
N LYS A 3 4.80 -13.95 -16.72
CA LYS A 3 5.90 -14.45 -17.59
C LYS A 3 7.28 -13.96 -17.14
N PHE A 4 7.40 -12.69 -16.78
CA PHE A 4 8.65 -12.11 -16.30
C PHE A 4 9.00 -12.58 -14.88
N ALA A 5 8.00 -12.70 -14.00
CA ALA A 5 8.18 -13.24 -12.66
C ALA A 5 8.71 -14.69 -12.69
N ASN A 6 8.17 -15.53 -13.56
CA ASN A 6 8.67 -16.90 -13.78
C ASN A 6 10.11 -16.89 -14.30
N LYS A 7 10.45 -16.02 -15.27
CA LYS A 7 11.82 -15.89 -15.76
C LYS A 7 12.80 -15.54 -14.63
N LEU A 8 12.46 -14.54 -13.80
CA LEU A 8 13.31 -14.13 -12.68
C LEU A 8 13.44 -15.24 -11.63
N ARG A 9 12.36 -15.99 -11.37
CA ARG A 9 12.40 -17.13 -10.44
C ARG A 9 13.34 -18.22 -10.93
N ASP A 10 13.41 -18.47 -12.22
CA ASP A 10 14.25 -19.54 -12.75
C ASP A 10 15.76 -19.28 -12.53
N GLU A 11 16.13 -18.03 -12.23
CA GLU A 11 17.48 -17.57 -11.86
C GLU A 11 17.76 -17.70 -10.34
N LEU A 12 16.76 -18.03 -9.51
CA LEU A 12 16.91 -18.16 -8.05
C LEU A 12 17.29 -19.59 -7.63
N THR A 13 18.12 -19.69 -6.59
CA THR A 13 18.53 -20.98 -5.98
C THR A 13 17.36 -21.72 -5.33
N GLU A 14 16.44 -21.02 -4.68
CA GLU A 14 15.30 -21.61 -3.93
C GLU A 14 13.96 -21.51 -4.69
N LYS A 15 14.00 -21.68 -6.01
CA LYS A 15 12.83 -21.48 -6.88
C LYS A 15 11.65 -22.42 -6.64
N GLU A 16 11.88 -23.59 -6.05
CA GLU A 16 10.85 -24.62 -5.83
C GLU A 16 9.76 -24.18 -4.83
N ASN A 17 10.09 -23.24 -3.93
CA ASN A 17 9.16 -22.68 -2.95
C ASN A 17 8.34 -21.50 -3.50
N ILE A 18 8.52 -21.14 -4.78
CA ILE A 18 7.92 -19.94 -5.39
C ILE A 18 7.00 -20.33 -6.55
N ASN A 19 5.72 -20.05 -6.37
CA ASN A 19 4.69 -20.32 -7.38
C ASN A 19 4.00 -19.02 -7.81
N PHE A 20 3.86 -18.83 -9.12
CA PHE A 20 3.13 -17.72 -9.70
C PHE A 20 1.93 -18.23 -10.48
N SER A 21 0.78 -17.56 -10.31
CA SER A 21 -0.43 -17.84 -11.06
C SER A 21 -1.06 -16.54 -11.53
N VAL A 22 -1.78 -16.62 -12.65
CA VAL A 22 -2.65 -15.54 -13.11
C VAL A 22 -3.98 -15.69 -12.38
N GLY A 23 -4.52 -14.61 -11.80
CA GLY A 23 -5.79 -14.64 -11.10
C GLY A 23 -6.43 -13.27 -10.97
N ASP A 24 -7.74 -13.25 -10.68
CA ASP A 24 -8.49 -12.07 -10.25
C ASP A 24 -8.57 -12.09 -8.73
N ILE A 25 -8.21 -10.99 -8.06
CA ILE A 25 -8.24 -10.89 -6.60
C ILE A 25 -9.67 -11.01 -6.03
N ARG A 26 -10.69 -10.73 -6.84
CA ARG A 26 -12.11 -10.92 -6.47
C ARG A 26 -12.57 -12.38 -6.59
N ASN A 27 -11.71 -13.29 -7.07
CA ASN A 27 -11.98 -14.71 -7.23
C ASN A 27 -10.67 -15.52 -7.21
N ILE A 28 -10.09 -15.64 -6.01
CA ILE A 28 -8.80 -16.29 -5.79
C ILE A 28 -8.96 -17.80 -5.94
N LYS A 29 -8.23 -18.40 -6.88
CA LYS A 29 -8.28 -19.86 -7.19
C LYS A 29 -7.50 -20.72 -6.20
N PHE A 30 -7.70 -20.47 -4.92
CA PHE A 30 -7.20 -21.29 -3.81
C PHE A 30 -8.35 -21.65 -2.87
N GLU A 31 -8.20 -22.78 -2.20
CA GLU A 31 -9.13 -23.25 -1.18
C GLU A 31 -9.15 -22.30 0.03
N ASP A 32 -10.25 -22.39 0.79
CA ASP A 32 -10.38 -21.69 2.06
C ASP A 32 -9.26 -22.10 3.03
N ASN A 33 -8.82 -21.16 3.87
CA ASN A 33 -7.86 -21.43 4.94
C ASN A 33 -6.56 -22.11 4.45
N LYS A 34 -6.07 -21.72 3.26
CA LYS A 34 -4.87 -22.28 2.65
C LYS A 34 -3.58 -21.68 3.21
N PHE A 35 -3.57 -20.37 3.45
CA PHE A 35 -2.34 -19.61 3.73
C PHE A 35 -2.29 -19.12 5.18
N ASP A 36 -1.10 -19.13 5.78
CA ASP A 36 -0.86 -18.54 7.11
C ASP A 36 -0.85 -17.00 7.05
N ILE A 37 -0.36 -16.46 5.94
CA ILE A 37 -0.26 -15.02 5.69
C ILE A 37 -0.68 -14.72 4.24
N VAL A 38 -1.52 -13.71 4.06
CA VAL A 38 -1.91 -13.15 2.76
C VAL A 38 -1.58 -11.66 2.77
N TYR A 39 -1.05 -11.11 1.68
CA TYR A 39 -0.84 -9.67 1.58
C TYR A 39 -1.08 -9.14 0.18
N THR A 40 -1.44 -7.86 0.11
CA THR A 40 -1.52 -7.09 -1.14
C THR A 40 -0.61 -5.88 -1.07
N THR A 41 -0.13 -5.42 -2.23
CA THR A 41 0.60 -4.17 -2.35
C THR A 41 0.09 -3.40 -3.55
N ARG A 42 -0.66 -2.32 -3.30
CA ARG A 42 -1.29 -1.47 -4.32
C ARG A 42 -2.13 -2.26 -5.33
N VAL A 43 -2.92 -3.22 -4.85
CA VAL A 43 -3.79 -4.07 -5.69
C VAL A 43 -5.24 -3.62 -5.55
N ILE A 44 -5.74 -3.52 -4.32
CA ILE A 44 -7.15 -3.25 -4.03
C ILE A 44 -7.56 -1.86 -4.55
N ILE A 45 -6.65 -0.88 -4.47
CA ILE A 45 -6.89 0.47 -5.00
C ILE A 45 -7.13 0.53 -6.51
N ASN A 46 -6.82 -0.52 -7.29
CA ASN A 46 -7.08 -0.53 -8.73
C ASN A 46 -8.49 -1.01 -9.07
N LEU A 47 -9.27 -1.44 -8.07
CA LEU A 47 -10.64 -1.87 -8.26
C LEU A 47 -11.57 -0.64 -8.31
N PRO A 48 -12.54 -0.61 -9.24
CA PRO A 48 -13.23 0.62 -9.59
C PRO A 48 -14.28 1.06 -8.56
N THR A 49 -14.77 0.12 -7.74
CA THR A 49 -15.86 0.34 -6.78
C THR A 49 -15.48 -0.16 -5.38
N TRP A 50 -16.15 0.36 -4.35
CA TRP A 50 -15.95 -0.11 -2.98
C TRP A 50 -16.43 -1.56 -2.80
N GLU A 51 -17.46 -1.94 -3.54
CA GLU A 51 -18.03 -3.28 -3.56
C GLU A 51 -17.01 -4.29 -4.13
N ASP A 52 -16.33 -3.95 -5.23
CA ASP A 52 -15.22 -4.75 -5.76
C ASP A 52 -14.06 -4.86 -4.76
N GLN A 53 -13.72 -3.76 -4.08
CA GLN A 53 -12.69 -3.74 -3.03
C GLN A 53 -13.07 -4.66 -1.87
N ILE A 54 -14.33 -4.64 -1.42
CA ILE A 54 -14.85 -5.56 -0.40
C ILE A 54 -14.73 -7.01 -0.87
N GLN A 55 -15.13 -7.31 -2.09
CA GLN A 55 -15.04 -8.67 -2.63
C GLN A 55 -13.60 -9.19 -2.65
N ALA A 56 -12.64 -8.35 -3.04
CA ALA A 56 -11.23 -8.67 -3.00
C ALA A 56 -10.72 -8.93 -1.57
N MET A 57 -11.10 -8.08 -0.61
CA MET A 57 -10.75 -8.26 0.81
C MET A 57 -11.35 -9.55 1.38
N ASP A 58 -12.61 -9.84 1.06
CA ASP A 58 -13.30 -11.07 1.48
C ASP A 58 -12.61 -12.32 0.94
N GLU A 59 -12.15 -12.32 -0.31
CA GLU A 59 -11.38 -13.43 -0.86
C GLU A 59 -10.04 -13.61 -0.13
N CYS A 60 -9.33 -12.52 0.21
CA CYS A 60 -8.13 -12.59 1.04
C CYS A 60 -8.43 -13.20 2.43
N PHE A 61 -9.54 -12.82 3.05
CA PHE A 61 -9.97 -13.40 4.33
C PHE A 61 -10.44 -14.85 4.19
N ARG A 62 -11.00 -15.25 3.05
CA ARG A 62 -11.41 -16.64 2.81
C ARG A 62 -10.20 -17.58 2.76
N VAL A 63 -9.16 -17.20 2.00
CA VAL A 63 -8.00 -18.06 1.76
C VAL A 63 -6.97 -18.05 2.90
N VAL A 64 -7.02 -17.09 3.82
CA VAL A 64 -6.18 -17.09 5.03
C VAL A 64 -6.76 -18.02 6.11
N LYS A 65 -5.90 -18.76 6.81
CA LYS A 65 -6.30 -19.65 7.92
C LYS A 65 -6.90 -18.86 9.09
N PRO A 66 -7.77 -19.47 9.92
CA PRO A 66 -8.12 -18.91 11.23
C PRO A 66 -6.85 -18.77 12.08
N GLY A 67 -6.67 -17.63 12.76
CA GLY A 67 -5.43 -17.26 13.44
C GLY A 67 -4.34 -16.70 12.52
N GLY A 68 -4.56 -16.68 11.21
CA GLY A 68 -3.63 -16.14 10.21
C GLY A 68 -3.70 -14.62 10.08
N LYS A 69 -2.82 -14.07 9.24
CA LYS A 69 -2.72 -12.61 9.02
C LYS A 69 -3.03 -12.21 7.59
N VAL A 70 -3.73 -11.10 7.44
CA VAL A 70 -3.89 -10.40 6.16
C VAL A 70 -3.27 -9.03 6.25
N ILE A 71 -2.47 -8.64 5.26
CA ILE A 71 -1.81 -7.33 5.22
C ILE A 71 -2.22 -6.59 3.95
N PHE A 72 -2.92 -5.48 4.10
CA PHE A 72 -3.25 -4.61 2.96
C PHE A 72 -2.30 -3.42 2.94
N SER A 73 -1.24 -3.52 2.14
CA SER A 73 -0.34 -2.38 1.88
C SER A 73 -0.92 -1.57 0.71
N GLU A 74 -1.71 -0.56 1.02
CA GLU A 74 -2.51 0.16 0.02
C GLU A 74 -2.32 1.68 0.16
N ALA A 75 -2.82 2.42 -0.83
CA ALA A 75 -2.85 3.87 -0.77
C ALA A 75 -4.15 4.36 -0.11
N PHE A 76 -4.03 5.32 0.81
CA PHE A 76 -5.15 5.85 1.60
C PHE A 76 -5.43 7.32 1.31
N TYR A 77 -6.71 7.69 1.40
CA TYR A 77 -7.20 9.02 1.06
C TYR A 77 -6.82 10.07 2.12
N GLU A 78 -7.03 9.75 3.39
CA GLU A 78 -6.77 10.62 4.53
C GLU A 78 -5.31 11.14 4.60
N PRO A 79 -4.26 10.30 4.48
CA PRO A 79 -2.88 10.79 4.43
C PRO A 79 -2.58 11.67 3.21
N LEU A 80 -3.24 11.44 2.06
CA LEU A 80 -3.11 12.32 0.89
C LEU A 80 -3.67 13.72 1.19
N ILE A 81 -4.84 13.79 1.82
CA ILE A 81 -5.46 15.05 2.23
C ILE A 81 -4.59 15.78 3.25
N LEU A 82 -4.05 15.06 4.25
CA LEU A 82 -3.15 15.64 5.25
C LEU A 82 -1.90 16.24 4.61
N LEU A 83 -1.24 15.50 3.70
CA LEU A 83 -0.07 16.01 2.98
C LEU A 83 -0.42 17.20 2.07
N ASN A 84 -1.58 17.17 1.41
CA ASN A 84 -2.04 18.28 0.59
C ASN A 84 -2.38 19.53 1.41
N ALA A 85 -2.87 19.39 2.64
CA ALA A 85 -3.07 20.52 3.54
C ALA A 85 -1.74 21.22 3.87
N MET A 86 -0.67 20.45 4.13
CA MET A 86 0.68 20.99 4.30
C MET A 86 1.20 21.70 3.05
N ARG A 87 0.98 21.09 1.88
CA ARG A 87 1.35 21.68 0.58
C ARG A 87 0.64 23.01 0.34
N LEU A 88 -0.66 23.08 0.66
CA LEU A 88 -1.48 24.30 0.53
C LEU A 88 -0.93 25.46 1.37
N ILE A 89 -0.49 25.21 2.61
CA ILE A 89 0.12 26.23 3.49
C ILE A 89 1.36 26.87 2.84
N LYS A 90 2.07 26.11 1.99
CA LYS A 90 3.23 26.59 1.23
C LYS A 90 2.90 26.92 -0.24
N GLN A 91 1.62 27.03 -0.59
CA GLN A 91 1.16 27.35 -1.95
C GLN A 91 1.70 26.39 -3.02
N LEU A 92 2.02 25.15 -2.63
CA LEU A 92 2.41 24.10 -3.56
C LEU A 92 1.16 23.48 -4.21
N PRO A 93 1.23 23.06 -5.49
CA PRO A 93 0.11 22.38 -6.14
C PRO A 93 -0.25 21.08 -5.41
N PRO A 94 -1.52 20.66 -5.36
CA PRO A 94 -1.88 19.41 -4.70
C PRO A 94 -1.30 18.20 -5.45
N LEU A 95 -1.00 17.14 -4.71
CA LEU A 95 -0.81 15.81 -5.26
C LEU A 95 -2.19 15.24 -5.60
N VAL A 96 -2.28 14.55 -6.73
CA VAL A 96 -3.52 13.94 -7.22
C VAL A 96 -3.38 12.42 -7.28
N GLU A 97 -4.50 11.74 -7.09
CA GLU A 97 -4.61 10.30 -7.36
C GLU A 97 -4.45 10.05 -8.87
N HIS A 98 -3.95 8.88 -9.25
CA HIS A 98 -4.01 8.45 -10.64
C HIS A 98 -5.46 8.11 -11.02
N ASP A 99 -5.89 8.40 -12.25
CA ASP A 99 -7.30 8.33 -12.67
C ASP A 99 -7.97 6.96 -12.47
N PHE A 100 -7.19 5.89 -12.51
CA PHE A 100 -7.67 4.51 -12.30
C PHE A 100 -7.56 4.03 -10.85
N ASN A 101 -6.90 4.79 -9.96
CA ASN A 101 -6.80 4.46 -8.55
C ASN A 101 -8.04 4.97 -7.79
N ARG A 102 -8.44 4.19 -6.78
CA ARG A 102 -9.45 4.54 -5.79
C ARG A 102 -8.82 4.33 -4.42
N TYR A 103 -8.22 5.38 -3.88
CA TYR A 103 -7.56 5.27 -2.57
C TYR A 103 -8.59 4.87 -1.51
N ILE A 104 -8.18 3.95 -0.63
CA ILE A 104 -9.06 3.43 0.41
C ILE A 104 -9.27 4.55 1.44
N LYS A 105 -10.52 4.76 1.85
CA LYS A 105 -10.82 5.62 2.99
C LYS A 105 -10.63 4.81 4.27
N LYS A 106 -9.78 5.27 5.18
CA LYS A 106 -9.52 4.66 6.49
C LYS A 106 -10.83 4.42 7.24
N GLU A 107 -11.74 5.39 7.27
CA GLU A 107 -13.06 5.23 7.91
C GLU A 107 -13.84 4.02 7.35
N LYS A 108 -13.81 3.83 6.02
CA LYS A 108 -14.54 2.73 5.36
C LYS A 108 -13.95 1.37 5.72
N ILE A 109 -12.63 1.21 5.62
CA ILE A 109 -11.98 -0.06 5.92
C ILE A 109 -12.08 -0.38 7.41
N GLU A 110 -11.88 0.59 8.30
CA GLU A 110 -11.95 0.38 9.75
C GLU A 110 -13.35 -0.04 10.18
N LYS A 111 -14.39 0.65 9.68
CA LYS A 111 -15.78 0.26 9.91
C LYS A 111 -16.07 -1.15 9.37
N TYR A 112 -15.58 -1.46 8.18
CA TYR A 112 -15.76 -2.77 7.57
C TYR A 112 -15.11 -3.89 8.39
N LEU A 113 -13.85 -3.73 8.79
CA LEU A 113 -13.13 -4.69 9.61
C LEU A 113 -13.77 -4.86 10.99
N THR A 114 -14.17 -3.75 11.62
CA THR A 114 -14.87 -3.76 12.92
C THR A 114 -16.20 -4.52 12.84
N ASN A 115 -16.99 -4.30 11.79
CA ASN A 115 -18.26 -5.00 11.58
C ASN A 115 -18.09 -6.51 11.37
N LYS A 116 -16.92 -6.96 10.87
CA LYS A 116 -16.57 -8.38 10.77
C LYS A 116 -16.00 -8.97 12.07
N GLY A 117 -15.82 -8.15 13.12
CA GLY A 117 -15.20 -8.56 14.37
C GLY A 117 -13.70 -8.84 14.27
N LEU A 118 -13.03 -8.29 13.25
CA LEU A 118 -11.60 -8.51 13.02
C LEU A 118 -10.76 -7.49 13.80
N SER A 119 -9.69 -7.95 14.43
CA SER A 119 -8.70 -7.05 15.04
C SER A 119 -7.68 -6.60 13.99
N PHE A 120 -7.30 -5.32 14.04
CA PHE A 120 -6.35 -4.74 13.09
C PHE A 120 -5.51 -3.65 13.74
N GLU A 121 -4.34 -3.40 13.14
CA GLU A 121 -3.50 -2.24 13.39
C GLU A 121 -3.12 -1.60 12.04
N CYS A 122 -2.81 -0.31 12.06
CA CYS A 122 -2.35 0.41 10.87
C CYS A 122 -0.90 0.85 11.08
N ASP A 123 -0.02 0.38 10.21
CA ASP A 123 1.38 0.80 10.14
C ASP A 123 1.53 1.90 9.07
N GLU A 124 1.98 3.07 9.52
CA GLU A 124 2.16 4.27 8.70
C GLU A 124 3.59 4.44 8.17
N PHE A 125 4.26 3.32 7.86
CA PHE A 125 5.67 3.15 7.48
C PHE A 125 6.22 4.01 6.32
N SER A 126 5.42 4.92 5.74
CA SER A 126 5.89 5.82 4.68
C SER A 126 5.73 7.31 5.02
N SER A 127 5.38 7.64 6.27
CA SER A 127 4.99 9.00 6.65
C SER A 127 6.09 10.04 6.47
N ILE A 128 7.25 9.82 7.07
CA ILE A 128 8.39 10.72 6.98
C ILE A 128 8.97 10.73 5.56
N TYR A 129 9.02 9.58 4.89
CA TYR A 129 9.44 9.49 3.50
C TYR A 129 8.60 10.39 2.59
N TYR A 130 7.27 10.37 2.71
CA TYR A 130 6.40 11.25 1.93
C TYR A 130 6.52 12.72 2.32
N LEU A 131 6.63 13.02 3.62
CA LEU A 131 6.84 14.39 4.09
C LEU A 131 8.12 15.00 3.50
N GLY A 132 9.21 14.23 3.43
CA GLY A 132 10.45 14.67 2.80
C GLY A 132 10.36 14.73 1.28
N SER A 133 10.07 13.59 0.67
CA SER A 133 10.18 13.39 -0.78
C SER A 133 9.05 14.03 -1.59
N ARG A 134 7.94 14.43 -0.95
CA ARG A 134 6.77 15.05 -1.61
C ARG A 134 6.35 16.37 -0.98
N PHE A 135 7.06 16.87 0.03
CA PHE A 135 6.83 18.23 0.54
C PHE A 135 8.14 18.98 0.71
N LEU A 136 9.04 18.57 1.62
CA LEU A 136 10.27 19.32 1.87
C LEU A 136 11.14 19.47 0.62
N ARG A 137 11.28 18.40 -0.16
CA ARG A 137 12.05 18.39 -1.42
C ARG A 137 11.65 19.54 -2.35
N GLU A 138 10.35 19.80 -2.48
CA GLU A 138 9.80 20.83 -3.36
C GLU A 138 10.13 22.26 -2.88
N LEU A 139 10.49 22.42 -1.60
CA LEU A 139 10.80 23.72 -1.01
C LEU A 139 12.30 24.04 -1.04
N VAL A 140 13.15 23.01 -1.01
CA VAL A 140 14.61 23.19 -0.82
C VAL A 140 15.42 22.73 -2.04
N THR A 141 14.77 22.14 -3.03
CA THR A 141 15.39 21.79 -4.32
C THR A 141 14.42 22.09 -5.46
N ASN A 142 14.94 22.20 -6.68
CA ASN A 142 14.12 22.22 -7.89
C ASN A 142 13.99 20.79 -8.45
N PRO A 143 12.79 20.18 -8.47
CA PRO A 143 12.61 18.79 -8.91
C PRO A 143 13.07 18.53 -10.35
N SER A 144 13.01 19.52 -11.25
CA SER A 144 13.42 19.36 -12.66
C SER A 144 14.92 19.10 -12.83
N ASP A 145 15.73 19.44 -11.82
CA ASP A 145 17.18 19.31 -11.88
C ASP A 145 17.62 17.85 -11.66
N TYR A 146 16.70 16.96 -11.30
CA TYR A 146 16.96 15.56 -10.97
C TYR A 146 16.19 14.63 -11.90
N LYS A 147 16.86 13.60 -12.41
CA LYS A 147 16.24 12.61 -13.30
C LYS A 147 15.47 11.58 -12.49
N GLY A 148 14.15 11.54 -12.65
CA GLY A 148 13.29 10.56 -11.99
C GLY A 148 13.37 10.67 -10.46
N TYR A 149 13.81 9.60 -9.79
CA TYR A 149 13.90 9.55 -8.33
C TYR A 149 15.29 9.89 -7.77
N SER A 150 16.20 10.44 -8.59
CA SER A 150 17.61 10.66 -8.22
C SER A 150 17.86 11.84 -7.26
N ASN A 151 16.81 12.53 -6.79
CA ASN A 151 17.00 13.60 -5.81
C ASN A 151 17.43 13.01 -4.46
N PRO A 152 18.57 13.45 -3.88
CA PRO A 152 19.15 12.86 -2.67
C PRO A 152 18.23 12.97 -1.44
N ILE A 153 17.28 13.92 -1.43
CA ILE A 153 16.29 14.04 -0.34
C ILE A 153 15.43 12.79 -0.24
N ASN A 154 15.15 12.09 -1.34
CA ASN A 154 14.39 10.86 -1.31
C ASN A 154 15.12 9.79 -0.46
N GLU A 155 16.42 9.62 -0.67
CA GLU A 155 17.24 8.63 0.07
C GLU A 155 17.43 9.04 1.54
N ILE A 156 17.72 10.32 1.80
CA ILE A 156 17.85 10.84 3.18
C ILE A 156 16.59 10.55 3.98
N PHE A 157 15.41 10.83 3.43
CA PHE A 157 14.16 10.61 4.13
C PHE A 157 13.74 9.14 4.20
N TYR A 158 14.19 8.31 3.25
CA TYR A 158 14.06 6.87 3.37
C TYR A 158 14.87 6.32 4.55
N GLU A 159 16.10 6.79 4.75
CA GLU A 159 16.92 6.39 5.90
C GLU A 159 16.41 6.96 7.24
N ILE A 160 15.75 8.13 7.23
CA ILE A 160 15.06 8.64 8.41
C ILE A 160 13.84 7.77 8.73
N GLU A 161 12.99 7.44 7.74
CA GLU A 161 11.79 6.61 7.92
C GLU A 161 12.10 5.28 8.64
N LYS A 162 13.23 4.64 8.26
CA LYS A 162 13.69 3.38 8.88
C LYS A 162 13.98 3.49 10.38
N LYS A 163 14.27 4.69 10.88
CA LYS A 163 14.60 4.95 12.29
C LYS A 163 13.45 5.63 13.04
N TYR A 164 12.70 6.46 12.33
CA TYR A 164 11.64 7.29 12.87
C TYR A 164 10.49 7.31 11.86
N SER A 165 9.34 6.82 12.27
CA SER A 165 8.10 6.84 11.49
C SER A 165 6.99 7.51 12.30
N GLY A 166 5.97 7.99 11.60
CA GLY A 166 4.77 8.59 12.19
C GLY A 166 4.37 9.93 11.59
N GLY A 167 3.18 10.39 11.96
CA GLY A 167 2.59 11.66 11.52
C GLY A 167 1.61 11.53 10.35
N GLY A 168 1.36 10.32 9.84
CA GLY A 168 0.29 10.06 8.87
C GLY A 168 0.42 10.74 7.51
N PHE A 169 1.59 11.25 7.12
CA PHE A 169 1.77 11.95 5.83
C PHE A 169 1.94 11.02 4.63
N GLY A 170 2.11 9.73 4.88
CA GLY A 170 2.42 8.72 3.89
C GLY A 170 1.16 8.10 3.33
N ILE A 171 0.92 8.28 2.02
CA ILE A 171 -0.27 7.68 1.39
C ILE A 171 -0.23 6.16 1.44
N GLN A 172 0.96 5.56 1.44
CA GLN A 172 1.13 4.12 1.51
C GLN A 172 1.17 3.70 2.97
N GLN A 173 0.17 2.94 3.40
CA GLN A 173 0.09 2.42 4.76
C GLN A 173 -0.23 0.92 4.70
N ALA A 174 0.02 0.18 5.78
CA ALA A 174 -0.31 -1.23 5.87
C ALA A 174 -1.33 -1.46 6.98
N TYR A 175 -2.53 -1.92 6.62
CA TYR A 175 -3.45 -2.50 7.60
C TYR A 175 -3.04 -3.95 7.83
N ILE A 176 -2.70 -4.29 9.07
CA ILE A 176 -2.34 -5.64 9.49
C ILE A 176 -3.52 -6.20 10.27
N ILE A 177 -4.20 -7.19 9.69
CA ILE A 177 -5.43 -7.78 10.20
C ILE A 177 -5.14 -9.19 10.70
N LYS A 178 -5.67 -9.54 11.88
CA LYS A 178 -5.67 -10.91 12.41
C LYS A 178 -7.08 -11.48 12.25
N LYS A 179 -7.18 -12.60 11.52
CA LYS A 179 -8.40 -13.40 11.37
C LYS A 179 -8.48 -14.42 12.50
#